data_AF-A0A4Q0XXV0-F1
#
_entry.id   AF-A0A4Q0XXV0-F1
#
_cell.length_a   1.000
_cell.length_b   1.000
_cell.length_c   1.000
_cell.angle_alpha   90.00
_cell.angle_beta   90.00
_cell.angle_gamma   90.00
#
_symmetry.space_group_name_H-M   'P 1'
#
loop_
_entity.id
_entity.type
_entity.pdbx_description
1 polymer ?
#
loop_
_entity_poly.entity_id
_entity_poly.type
_entity_poly.pdbx_seq_one_letter_code
_entity_poly.pdbx_strand_id
1 'polypeptide(L)'
;MFKQVKSALFWYYLYKFRRKVVLIAFLLLIAFFANAIYSDIVQYLTLKEKLEYLELVLIGKWFIIIFNILFSIYLLLTLFKKQEKNEKEKSVKNFEKKSKVSKEAPKKESKFTKREEEFLNKKLKSKADLLVER
;
A
#
# COMPACT_ATOMS: atom_id res chain seq x y z
N MET A 1 -22.52 -13.02 18.25
CA MET A 1 -21.53 -11.92 18.37
C MET A 1 -20.09 -12.31 17.99
N PHE A 2 -19.52 -13.44 18.44
CA PHE A 2 -18.11 -13.80 18.15
C PHE A 2 -17.73 -13.92 16.65
N LYS A 3 -18.67 -14.27 15.76
CA LYS A 3 -18.41 -14.34 14.31
C LYS A 3 -18.11 -12.97 13.69
N GLN A 4 -18.75 -11.90 14.17
CA GLN A 4 -18.57 -10.54 13.66
C GLN A 4 -17.23 -9.93 14.09
N VAL A 5 -16.85 -10.14 15.36
CA VAL A 5 -15.56 -9.67 15.89
C VAL A 5 -14.38 -10.31 15.16
N LYS A 6 -14.45 -11.61 14.88
CA LYS A 6 -13.43 -12.33 14.10
C LYS A 6 -13.32 -11.83 12.66
N SER A 7 -14.45 -11.51 12.03
CA SER A 7 -14.47 -10.96 10.67
C SER A 7 -13.83 -9.57 10.61
N ALA A 8 -14.11 -8.70 11.58
CA ALA A 8 -13.50 -7.37 11.65
C ALA A 8 -11.97 -7.45 11.81
N LEU A 9 -11.48 -8.35 12.67
CA LEU A 9 -10.04 -8.60 12.83
C LEU A 9 -9.40 -9.10 11.54
N PHE A 10 -10.08 -10.01 10.83
CA PHE A 10 -9.60 -10.52 9.54
C PHE A 10 -9.44 -9.38 8.53
N TRP A 11 -10.45 -8.54 8.34
CA TRP A 11 -10.39 -7.38 7.44
C TRP A 11 -9.32 -6.37 7.85
N TYR A 12 -9.14 -6.14 9.16
CA TYR A 12 -8.10 -5.25 9.66
C TYR A 12 -6.69 -5.74 9.26
N TYR A 13 -6.38 -7.02 9.48
CA TYR A 13 -5.09 -7.58 9.10
C TYR A 13 -4.90 -7.67 7.58
N LEU A 14 -5.96 -7.98 6.84
CA LEU A 14 -5.95 -7.99 5.38
C LEU A 14 -5.56 -6.61 4.82
N TYR A 15 -6.16 -5.55 5.37
CA TYR A 15 -5.85 -4.17 4.98
C TYR A 15 -4.45 -3.73 5.46
N LYS A 16 -4.08 -4.03 6.70
CA LYS A 16 -2.77 -3.70 7.29
C LYS A 16 -1.61 -4.29 6.47
N PHE A 17 -1.80 -5.49 5.93
CA PHE A 17 -0.79 -6.21 5.14
C PHE A 17 -1.12 -6.31 3.65
N ARG A 18 -2.00 -5.44 3.14
CA ARG A 18 -2.53 -5.48 1.76
C ARG A 18 -1.50 -5.71 0.67
N ARG A 19 -0.32 -5.08 0.74
CA ARG A 19 0.74 -5.27 -0.28
C ARG A 19 1.24 -6.71 -0.34
N LYS A 20 1.37 -7.37 0.80
CA LYS A 20 1.85 -8.76 0.89
C LYS A 20 0.74 -9.73 0.52
N VAL A 21 -0.49 -9.46 0.96
CA VAL A 21 -1.67 -10.25 0.58
C VAL A 21 -1.90 -10.23 -0.93
N VAL A 22 -1.77 -9.06 -1.57
CA VAL A 22 -1.86 -8.94 -3.04
C VAL A 22 -0.77 -9.74 -3.73
N LEU A 23 0.47 -9.73 -3.23
CA LEU A 23 1.55 -10.56 -3.79
C LEU A 23 1.27 -12.06 -3.66
N ILE A 24 0.75 -12.51 -2.51
CA ILE A 24 0.35 -13.91 -2.29
C ILE A 24 -0.80 -14.29 -3.23
N ALA A 25 -1.81 -13.43 -3.37
CA ALA A 25 -2.91 -13.64 -4.30
C ALA A 25 -2.43 -13.74 -5.75
N PHE A 26 -1.47 -12.88 -6.14
CA PHE A 26 -0.86 -12.93 -7.46
C PHE A 26 -0.07 -14.23 -7.68
N LEU A 27 0.66 -14.69 -6.66
CA LEU A 27 1.35 -15.98 -6.69
C LEU A 27 0.38 -17.15 -6.91
N LEU A 28 -0.73 -17.17 -6.18
CA LEU A 28 -1.76 -18.20 -6.36
C LEU A 28 -2.36 -18.16 -7.76
N LEU A 29 -2.55 -16.98 -8.31
CA LEU A 29 -3.02 -16.77 -9.68
C LEU A 29 -2.04 -17.39 -10.71
N ILE A 30 -0.74 -17.16 -10.54
CA ILE A 30 0.29 -17.77 -11.39
C ILE A 30 0.25 -19.30 -11.27
N ALA A 31 0.13 -19.84 -10.07
CA ALA A 31 0.04 -21.30 -9.86
C ALA A 31 -1.22 -21.89 -10.51
N PHE A 32 -2.35 -21.17 -10.46
CA PHE A 32 -3.59 -21.56 -11.11
C PHE A 32 -3.42 -21.61 -12.63
N PHE A 33 -2.85 -20.56 -13.23
CA PHE A 33 -2.57 -20.54 -14.67
C PHE A 33 -1.58 -21.62 -15.11
N ALA A 34 -0.53 -21.86 -14.33
CA ALA A 34 0.44 -22.93 -14.62
C ALA A 34 -0.24 -24.30 -14.67
N ASN A 35 -1.19 -24.57 -13.76
CA ASN A 35 -1.98 -25.81 -13.80
C ASN A 35 -2.93 -25.87 -15.00
N ALA A 36 -3.59 -24.77 -15.35
CA ALA A 36 -4.49 -24.73 -16.50
C ALA A 36 -3.76 -25.05 -17.80
N ILE A 37 -2.59 -24.42 -18.01
CA ILE A 37 -1.82 -24.54 -19.25
C ILE A 37 -1.06 -25.87 -19.32
N TYR A 38 -0.81 -26.54 -18.19
CA TYR A 38 -0.03 -27.79 -18.16
C TYR A 38 -0.64 -28.88 -19.05
N SER A 39 -1.96 -29.06 -19.02
CA SER A 39 -2.64 -30.05 -19.85
C SER A 39 -2.44 -29.76 -21.34
N ASP A 40 -2.60 -28.49 -21.74
CA ASP A 40 -2.46 -28.07 -23.13
C ASP A 40 -1.02 -28.28 -23.63
N ILE A 41 -0.02 -27.94 -22.78
CA ILE A 41 1.40 -28.17 -23.09
C ILE A 41 1.65 -29.67 -23.28
N VAL A 42 1.23 -30.52 -22.34
CA VAL A 42 1.44 -31.97 -22.43
C VAL A 42 0.82 -32.53 -23.70
N GLN A 43 -0.44 -32.18 -24.00
CA GLN A 43 -1.12 -32.64 -25.22
C GLN A 43 -0.39 -32.19 -26.49
N TYR A 44 0.05 -30.93 -26.54
CA TYR A 44 0.77 -30.39 -27.68
C TYR A 44 2.12 -31.08 -27.90
N LEU A 45 2.86 -31.36 -26.83
CA LEU A 45 4.15 -32.07 -26.90
C LEU A 45 3.97 -33.53 -27.34
N THR A 46 2.93 -34.20 -26.85
CA THR A 46 2.60 -35.57 -27.26
C THR A 46 2.25 -35.63 -28.74
N LEU A 47 1.48 -34.68 -29.27
CA LEU A 47 1.14 -34.60 -30.70
C LEU A 47 2.37 -34.41 -31.61
N LYS A 48 3.41 -33.76 -31.09
CA LYS A 48 4.66 -33.49 -31.81
C LYS A 48 5.71 -34.61 -31.63
N GLU A 49 5.37 -35.68 -30.92
CA GLU A 49 6.27 -36.81 -30.57
C GLU A 49 7.57 -36.37 -29.86
N LYS A 50 7.57 -35.21 -29.20
CA LYS A 50 8.75 -34.63 -28.54
C LYS A 50 8.75 -34.97 -27.04
N LEU A 51 8.97 -36.24 -26.73
CA LEU A 51 8.88 -36.79 -25.37
C LEU A 51 9.99 -36.27 -24.42
N GLU A 52 11.17 -35.93 -24.93
CA GLU A 52 12.28 -35.40 -24.10
C GLU A 52 11.90 -34.13 -23.34
N TYR A 53 11.07 -33.28 -23.94
CA TYR A 53 10.62 -32.04 -23.31
C TYR A 53 9.53 -32.29 -22.27
N LEU A 54 8.87 -33.45 -22.28
CA LEU A 54 7.81 -33.79 -21.33
C LEU A 54 8.36 -33.93 -19.91
N GLU A 55 9.57 -34.50 -19.79
CA GLU A 55 10.28 -34.63 -18.51
C GLU A 55 10.66 -33.25 -17.95
N LEU A 56 11.19 -32.36 -18.79
CA LEU A 56 11.48 -30.97 -18.43
C LEU A 56 10.22 -30.22 -17.99
N VAL A 57 9.09 -30.41 -18.67
CA VAL A 57 7.80 -29.79 -18.30
C VAL A 57 7.33 -30.31 -16.94
N LEU A 58 7.52 -31.60 -16.65
CA LEU A 58 7.16 -32.18 -15.36
C LEU A 58 8.00 -31.61 -14.21
N ILE A 59 9.32 -31.51 -14.41
CA ILE A 59 10.24 -30.88 -13.45
C ILE A 59 9.87 -29.40 -13.26
N GLY A 60 9.59 -28.69 -14.36
CA GLY A 60 9.18 -27.28 -14.34
C GLY A 60 7.90 -27.06 -13.54
N LYS A 61 6.92 -27.96 -13.65
CA LYS A 61 5.69 -27.89 -12.83
C LYS A 61 6.00 -27.95 -11.34
N TRP A 62 6.83 -28.90 -10.91
CA TRP A 62 7.21 -29.04 -9.51
C TRP A 62 8.04 -27.86 -9.02
N PHE A 63 8.94 -27.35 -9.86
CA PHE A 63 9.71 -26.14 -9.57
C PHE A 63 8.80 -24.94 -9.30
N ILE A 64 7.76 -24.73 -10.12
CA ILE A 64 6.77 -23.65 -9.92
C ILE A 64 6.02 -23.82 -8.58
N ILE A 65 5.59 -25.05 -8.25
CA ILE A 65 4.89 -25.34 -6.99
C ILE A 65 5.78 -25.03 -5.79
N ILE A 66 7.01 -25.55 -5.79
CA ILE A 66 7.99 -25.35 -4.71
C ILE A 66 8.33 -23.86 -4.58
N PHE A 67 8.58 -23.17 -5.70
CA PHE A 67 8.84 -21.73 -5.72
C PHE A 67 7.68 -20.94 -5.11
N ASN A 68 6.43 -21.30 -5.43
CA ASN A 68 5.26 -20.64 -4.86
C ASN A 68 5.19 -20.78 -3.34
N ILE A 69 5.42 -22.00 -2.83
CA ILE A 69 5.41 -22.29 -1.40
C ILE A 69 6.55 -21.55 -0.69
N LEU A 70 7.78 -21.67 -1.19
CA LEU A 70 8.96 -21.01 -0.62
C LEU A 70 8.78 -19.50 -0.57
N PHE A 71 8.30 -18.90 -1.67
CA PHE A 71 8.09 -17.46 -1.75
C PHE A 71 6.94 -16.98 -0.87
N SER A 72 5.88 -17.79 -0.71
CA SER A 72 4.80 -17.51 0.25
C SER A 72 5.32 -17.50 1.68
N ILE A 73 6.10 -18.51 2.08
CA ILE A 73 6.76 -18.58 3.40
C ILE A 73 7.70 -17.37 3.60
N TYR A 74 8.48 -17.02 2.59
CA TYR A 74 9.36 -15.84 2.61
C TYR A 74 8.55 -14.55 2.85
N LEU A 75 7.43 -14.35 2.14
CA LEU A 75 6.57 -13.19 2.33
C LEU A 75 6.01 -13.14 3.76
N LEU A 76 5.62 -14.29 4.32
CA LEU A 76 5.16 -14.40 5.70
C LEU A 76 6.27 -14.04 6.70
N LEU A 77 7.48 -14.57 6.54
CA LEU A 77 8.64 -14.25 7.39
C LEU A 77 8.99 -12.75 7.34
N THR A 78 8.89 -12.13 6.16
CA THR A 78 9.16 -10.69 6.02
C THR A 78 8.07 -9.78 6.62
N LEU A 79 6.91 -10.30 7.03
CA LEU A 79 5.88 -9.52 7.74
C LEU A 79 6.37 -9.06 9.12
N PHE A 80 7.06 -9.94 9.85
CA PHE A 80 7.54 -9.66 11.20
C PHE A 80 8.73 -8.72 11.20
N LYS A 81 9.60 -8.82 10.18
CA LYS A 81 10.82 -8.01 10.06
C LYS A 81 10.58 -6.52 9.75
N LYS A 82 9.35 -6.12 9.37
CA LYS A 82 9.07 -4.78 8.85
C LYS A 82 8.52 -3.78 9.88
N GLN A 83 8.29 -4.19 11.13
CA GLN A 83 7.83 -3.23 12.15
C GLN A 83 8.92 -2.19 12.47
N GLU A 84 10.20 -2.56 12.45
CA GLU A 84 11.29 -1.65 12.84
C GLU A 84 11.70 -0.62 11.77
N LYS A 85 11.54 -0.91 10.48
CA LYS A 85 11.98 0.00 9.38
C LYS A 85 10.90 0.98 8.89
N ASN A 86 9.62 0.65 9.02
CA ASN A 86 8.54 1.47 8.45
C ASN A 86 8.29 2.78 9.22
N GLU A 87 8.62 2.87 10.50
CA GLU A 87 8.53 4.13 11.24
C GLU A 87 9.58 5.13 10.77
N LYS A 88 10.79 4.66 10.46
CA LYS A 88 11.90 5.49 9.99
C LYS A 88 11.77 5.90 8.51
N GLU A 89 11.27 5.04 7.63
CA GLU A 89 11.09 5.41 6.21
C GLU A 89 9.86 6.28 5.94
N LYS A 90 8.77 6.11 6.71
CA LYS A 90 7.59 7.00 6.58
C LYS A 90 7.87 8.39 7.15
N SER A 91 8.67 8.51 8.22
CA SER A 91 9.09 9.81 8.71
C SER A 91 10.01 10.51 7.70
N VAL A 92 10.99 9.81 7.12
CA VAL A 92 11.93 10.40 6.14
C VAL A 92 11.24 10.79 4.82
N LYS A 93 10.35 9.97 4.25
CA LYS A 93 9.62 10.36 3.03
C LYS A 93 8.59 11.47 3.26
N ASN A 94 7.99 11.55 4.44
CA ASN A 94 7.14 12.69 4.80
C ASN A 94 7.97 13.95 5.10
N PHE A 95 9.20 13.82 5.59
CA PHE A 95 10.15 14.91 5.76
C PHE A 95 10.68 15.42 4.41
N GLU A 96 11.08 14.56 3.49
CA GLU A 96 11.59 14.96 2.15
C GLU A 96 10.51 15.58 1.27
N LYS A 97 9.26 15.11 1.37
CA LYS A 97 8.14 15.71 0.64
C LYS A 97 7.69 17.05 1.24
N LYS A 98 7.94 17.28 2.55
CA LYS A 98 7.79 18.60 3.19
C LYS A 98 8.99 19.53 2.94
N SER A 99 10.22 19.01 2.85
CA SER A 99 11.43 19.82 2.75
C SER A 99 11.75 20.31 1.33
N LYS A 100 11.21 19.65 0.29
CA LYS A 100 11.29 20.17 -1.09
C LYS A 100 10.26 21.26 -1.42
N VAL A 101 9.28 21.50 -0.54
CA VAL A 101 8.30 22.61 -0.67
C VAL A 101 8.68 23.81 0.23
N SER A 102 9.62 23.65 1.16
CA SER A 102 9.96 24.68 2.15
C SER A 102 11.17 25.54 1.78
N LYS A 103 11.20 26.10 0.56
CA LYS A 103 12.11 27.22 0.21
C LYS A 103 11.41 28.58 0.14
N GLU A 104 10.25 28.73 0.76
CA GLU A 104 9.62 30.03 1.00
C GLU A 104 9.20 30.16 2.47
N ALA A 105 9.44 31.35 3.03
CA ALA A 105 9.36 31.76 4.43
C ALA A 105 8.05 31.36 5.18
N PRO A 106 8.08 31.30 6.53
CA PRO A 106 6.95 30.76 7.31
C PRO A 106 5.79 31.77 7.35
N LYS A 107 4.77 31.56 6.53
CA LYS A 107 3.46 32.21 6.72
C LYS A 107 2.59 31.29 7.56
N LYS A 108 2.30 31.72 8.79
CA LYS A 108 1.32 31.07 9.67
C LYS A 108 0.01 30.94 8.91
N GLU A 109 -0.42 29.71 8.65
CA GLU A 109 -1.75 29.43 8.12
C GLU A 109 -2.78 29.79 9.20
N SER A 110 -3.31 31.01 9.14
CA SER A 110 -4.53 31.37 9.83
C SER A 110 -5.70 30.65 9.15
N LYS A 111 -6.65 30.14 9.94
CA LYS A 111 -7.85 29.44 9.44
C LYS A 111 -8.89 30.36 8.80
N PHE A 112 -8.53 31.61 8.51
CA PHE A 112 -9.46 32.69 8.21
C PHE A 112 -9.17 33.28 6.82
N THR A 113 -10.23 33.66 6.12
CA THR A 113 -10.10 34.42 4.87
C THR A 113 -9.56 35.83 5.15
N LYS A 114 -8.92 36.46 4.15
CA LYS A 114 -8.34 37.82 4.28
C LYS A 114 -9.28 38.85 4.91
N ARG A 115 -10.57 38.75 4.57
CA ARG A 115 -11.63 39.62 5.12
C ARG A 115 -11.88 39.38 6.60
N GLU A 116 -11.81 38.13 7.05
CA GLU A 116 -12.00 37.74 8.45
C GLU A 116 -10.80 38.14 9.32
N GLU A 117 -9.58 38.04 8.77
CA GLU A 117 -8.37 38.55 9.44
C GLU A 117 -8.41 40.07 9.62
N GLU A 118 -8.86 40.79 8.59
CA GLU A 118 -9.02 42.24 8.65
C GLU A 118 -10.09 42.64 9.67
N PHE A 119 -11.13 41.82 9.82
CA PHE A 119 -12.18 42.03 10.81
C PHE A 119 -11.71 41.78 12.25
N LEU A 120 -10.92 40.72 12.48
CA LEU A 120 -10.36 40.40 13.79
C LEU A 120 -9.42 41.49 14.32
N ASN A 121 -8.66 42.12 13.42
CA ASN A 121 -7.69 43.16 13.79
C ASN A 121 -8.27 44.58 13.81
N LYS A 122 -9.55 44.75 13.45
CA LYS A 122 -10.19 46.07 13.42
C LYS A 122 -10.56 46.52 14.83
N LYS A 123 -9.98 47.64 15.30
CA LYS A 123 -10.40 48.28 16.54
C LYS A 123 -11.81 48.86 16.38
N LEU A 124 -12.75 48.36 17.18
CA LEU A 124 -14.12 48.86 17.22
C LEU A 124 -14.13 50.20 17.94
N LYS A 125 -14.41 51.29 17.22
CA LYS A 125 -14.58 52.63 17.82
C LYS A 125 -15.98 52.73 18.42
N SER A 126 -16.09 53.23 19.64
CA SER A 126 -17.38 53.49 20.27
C SER A 126 -18.01 54.77 19.70
N LYS A 127 -19.32 54.97 19.95
CA LYS A 127 -19.99 56.22 19.57
C LYS A 127 -19.37 57.45 20.26
N ALA A 128 -18.77 57.28 21.42
CA ALA A 128 -18.05 58.34 22.13
C ALA A 128 -16.70 58.66 21.45
N ASP A 129 -15.96 57.65 21.00
CA ASP A 129 -14.68 57.87 20.29
C ASP A 129 -14.89 58.63 18.98
N LEU A 130 -16.00 58.38 18.27
CA LEU A 130 -16.37 59.11 17.05
C LEU A 130 -16.70 60.59 17.29
N LEU A 131 -17.09 60.96 18.51
CA LEU A 131 -17.38 62.34 18.89
C LEU A 131 -16.12 63.10 19.34
N VAL A 132 -15.07 62.39 19.76
CA VAL A 132 -13.79 62.97 20.20
C VAL A 132 -12.81 63.16 19.03
N GLU A 133 -12.91 62.35 17.98
CA GLU A 133 -12.09 62.47 16.76
C GLU A 133 -12.60 63.53 15.75
N ARG A 134 -13.73 64.19 16.02
CA ARG A 134 -14.34 65.21 15.16
C ARG A 134 -14.01 66.61 15.66
#